data_AF-A0A533X214-F1
#
_entry.id   AF-A0A533X214-F1
#
_cell.length_a   1.000
_cell.length_b   1.000
_cell.length_c   1.000
_cell.angle_alpha   90.00
_cell.angle_beta   90.00
_cell.angle_gamma   90.00
#
_symmetry.space_group_name_H-M   'P 1'
#
loop_
_entity.id
_entity.type
_entity.pdbx_description
1 polymer ?
#
loop_
_entity_poly.entity_id
_entity_poly.type
_entity_poly.pdbx_seq_one_letter_code
_entity_poly.pdbx_strand_id
1 'polypeptide(L)'
;MMWSEKHRPKKVQEMIGNEDARLAALKWLGGWVSGSKPLLLVGPPGSGKTTLAHALARQLDYHMVEMNASDTRNRDNLQAMLLPALRNTANLFGKKIMLFLDEVDGISGREDSGGLDILVDLMKEPTVPVIMAANTKSTKIKDLAKVCKAVEFRPVPPRLLMLFLDHVLRSEGIKLGPGDKISIVNNSRGDIRSMLNSAQSRASGYATVSNKDMIDIDIADGINGYFNACSIEQATQFISKADASYPDPRYGGSPEERRKDMLAALFSSIVSSHVEQDDLASLLDVLSKADMMVGRANARREWHLLKYVSSMIASGLYKKSRQKGIKYSQYAMPWPVMGPIFARSQSTRKILGELAPTLHTSRSSVGSFVFPYLIKLIIDEKVDPVELAVDNFYDESVGESIAKEIEKAKRK
;
A
#
# COMPACT_ATOMS: atom_id res chain seq x y z
N MET A 1 10.88 -0.31 -29.70
CA MET A 1 11.39 -1.15 -28.59
C MET A 1 11.19 -0.40 -27.28
N MET A 2 10.75 -1.06 -26.22
CA MET A 2 10.58 -0.41 -24.90
C MET A 2 11.93 0.04 -24.34
N TRP A 3 12.01 1.27 -23.82
CA TRP A 3 13.25 1.81 -23.23
C TRP A 3 13.71 1.01 -22.01
N SER A 4 12.76 0.46 -21.25
CA SER A 4 13.02 -0.42 -20.10
C SER A 4 13.79 -1.69 -20.46
N GLU A 5 13.64 -2.22 -21.67
CA GLU A 5 14.42 -3.36 -22.17
C GLU A 5 15.69 -2.92 -22.90
N LYS A 6 15.60 -1.86 -23.72
CA LYS A 6 16.75 -1.34 -24.48
C LYS A 6 17.89 -0.88 -23.57
N HIS A 7 17.56 -0.20 -22.48
CA HIS A 7 18.50 0.32 -21.48
C HIS A 7 18.63 -0.59 -20.26
N ARG A 8 18.18 -1.85 -20.34
CA ARG A 8 18.36 -2.81 -19.25
C ARG A 8 19.86 -3.04 -19.02
N PRO A 9 20.41 -2.74 -17.82
CA PRO A 9 21.81 -2.96 -17.50
C PRO A 9 22.26 -4.39 -17.81
N LYS A 10 23.41 -4.53 -18.46
CA LYS A 10 24.01 -5.85 -18.78
C LYS A 10 25.01 -6.27 -17.72
N LYS A 11 25.63 -5.32 -17.05
CA LYS A 11 26.62 -5.52 -15.99
C LYS A 11 26.13 -4.95 -14.67
N VAL A 12 26.57 -5.52 -13.55
CA VAL A 12 26.17 -5.06 -12.21
C VAL A 12 26.62 -3.60 -11.95
N GLN A 13 27.74 -3.19 -12.54
CA GLN A 13 28.30 -1.84 -12.42
C GLN A 13 27.46 -0.78 -13.14
N GLU A 14 26.68 -1.15 -14.17
CA GLU A 14 25.82 -0.24 -14.92
C GLU A 14 24.50 0.05 -14.19
N MET A 15 24.16 -0.74 -13.17
CA MET A 15 22.96 -0.52 -12.37
C MET A 15 23.11 0.70 -11.46
N ILE A 16 21.98 1.30 -11.08
CA ILE A 16 21.92 2.44 -10.17
C ILE A 16 21.15 2.10 -8.88
N GLY A 17 21.61 2.65 -7.76
CA GLY A 17 21.01 2.41 -6.44
C GLY A 17 21.37 1.05 -5.82
N ASN A 18 20.97 0.85 -4.56
CA ASN A 18 21.10 -0.43 -3.83
C ASN A 18 22.52 -1.04 -3.91
N GLU A 19 23.57 -0.24 -3.73
CA GLU A 19 24.98 -0.67 -3.88
C GLU A 19 25.34 -1.80 -2.92
N ASP A 20 25.01 -1.66 -1.64
CA ASP A 20 25.28 -2.70 -0.63
C ASP A 20 24.60 -4.03 -0.97
N ALA A 21 23.34 -3.96 -1.45
CA ALA A 21 22.58 -5.13 -1.87
C ALA A 21 23.19 -5.81 -3.09
N ARG A 22 23.63 -5.03 -4.09
CA ARG A 22 24.32 -5.54 -5.28
C ARG A 22 25.65 -6.22 -4.91
N LEU A 23 26.43 -5.59 -4.04
CA LEU A 23 27.69 -6.16 -3.54
C LEU A 23 27.47 -7.44 -2.74
N ALA A 24 26.43 -7.48 -1.88
CA ALA A 24 26.08 -8.65 -1.11
C ALA A 24 25.70 -9.85 -1.99
N ALA A 25 24.94 -9.60 -3.06
CA ALA A 25 24.55 -10.62 -4.03
C ALA A 25 25.75 -11.13 -4.87
N LEU A 26 26.64 -10.22 -5.29
CA LEU A 26 27.85 -10.59 -6.04
C LEU A 26 28.81 -11.42 -5.18
N LYS A 27 29.04 -11.01 -3.92
CA LYS A 27 29.83 -11.80 -2.95
C LYS A 27 29.21 -13.16 -2.67
N TRP A 28 27.88 -13.23 -2.57
CA TRP A 28 27.17 -14.48 -2.35
C TRP A 28 27.37 -15.45 -3.51
N LEU A 29 27.17 -15.01 -4.76
CA LEU A 29 27.30 -15.90 -5.92
C LEU A 29 28.76 -16.28 -6.19
N GLY A 30 29.70 -15.36 -5.99
CA GLY A 30 31.14 -15.65 -6.14
C GLY A 30 31.70 -16.62 -5.10
N GLY A 31 31.11 -16.68 -3.91
CA GLY A 31 31.47 -17.64 -2.85
C GLY A 31 30.53 -18.84 -2.74
N TRP A 32 29.66 -19.04 -3.73
CA TRP A 32 28.61 -20.05 -3.65
C TRP A 32 29.20 -21.47 -3.81
N VAL A 33 28.82 -22.37 -2.90
CA VAL A 33 29.10 -23.81 -2.95
C VAL A 33 27.80 -24.61 -2.79
N SER A 34 27.76 -25.85 -3.27
CA SER A 34 26.57 -26.72 -3.14
C SER A 34 26.11 -26.81 -1.69
N GLY A 35 24.81 -26.65 -1.45
CA GLY A 35 24.21 -26.57 -0.11
C GLY A 35 24.28 -25.18 0.54
N SER A 36 24.86 -24.16 -0.12
CA SER A 36 24.79 -22.78 0.36
C SER A 36 23.35 -22.26 0.34
N LYS A 37 22.98 -21.51 1.38
CA LYS A 37 21.66 -20.89 1.49
C LYS A 37 21.32 -20.07 0.23
N PRO A 38 20.10 -20.18 -0.32
CA PRO A 38 19.63 -19.34 -1.43
C PRO A 38 19.66 -17.85 -1.10
N LEU A 39 19.62 -17.01 -2.14
CA LEU A 39 19.51 -15.57 -2.01
C LEU A 39 18.06 -15.12 -2.19
N LEU A 40 17.53 -14.35 -1.24
CA LEU A 40 16.19 -13.77 -1.33
C LEU A 40 16.29 -12.24 -1.47
N LEU A 41 15.89 -11.71 -2.63
CA LEU A 41 15.84 -10.28 -2.92
C LEU A 41 14.45 -9.74 -2.59
N VAL A 42 14.36 -8.85 -1.60
CA VAL A 42 13.06 -8.28 -1.17
C VAL A 42 13.06 -6.77 -1.34
N GLY A 43 12.09 -6.23 -2.07
CA GLY A 43 11.95 -4.78 -2.19
C GLY A 43 10.90 -4.37 -3.21
N PRO A 44 10.66 -3.07 -3.39
CA PRO A 44 9.59 -2.58 -4.25
C PRO A 44 9.80 -2.98 -5.73
N PRO A 45 8.74 -2.96 -6.55
CA PRO A 45 8.86 -3.16 -7.99
C PRO A 45 9.78 -2.10 -8.62
N GLY A 46 10.44 -2.46 -9.72
CA GLY A 46 11.28 -1.51 -10.47
C GLY A 46 12.59 -1.06 -9.78
N SER A 47 12.95 -1.68 -8.65
CA SER A 47 14.21 -1.44 -7.93
C SER A 47 15.43 -2.19 -8.49
N GLY A 48 15.23 -3.06 -9.48
CA GLY A 48 16.30 -3.77 -10.19
C GLY A 48 16.56 -5.22 -9.77
N LYS A 49 15.67 -5.87 -9.01
CA LYS A 49 15.82 -7.26 -8.55
C LYS A 49 16.06 -8.27 -9.70
N THR A 50 15.12 -8.34 -10.65
CA THR A 50 15.22 -9.21 -11.85
C THR A 50 16.45 -8.86 -12.68
N THR A 51 16.72 -7.57 -12.89
CA THR A 51 17.89 -7.08 -13.62
C THR A 51 19.20 -7.53 -12.97
N LEU A 52 19.30 -7.51 -11.63
CA LEU A 52 20.47 -7.98 -10.90
C LEU A 52 20.72 -9.47 -11.17
N ALA A 53 19.69 -10.30 -11.11
CA ALA A 53 19.82 -11.74 -11.37
C ALA A 53 20.37 -12.01 -12.78
N HIS A 54 19.82 -11.36 -13.81
CA HIS A 54 20.35 -11.47 -15.17
C HIS A 54 21.79 -10.98 -15.31
N ALA A 55 22.12 -9.85 -14.69
CA ALA A 55 23.46 -9.26 -14.76
C ALA A 55 24.49 -10.18 -14.09
N LEU A 56 24.16 -10.76 -12.93
CA LEU A 56 25.00 -11.72 -12.21
C LEU A 56 25.22 -13.01 -13.02
N ALA A 57 24.15 -13.58 -13.59
CA ALA A 57 24.25 -14.79 -14.40
C ALA A 57 25.17 -14.57 -15.61
N ARG A 58 25.02 -13.45 -16.31
CA ARG A 58 25.89 -13.10 -17.44
C ARG A 58 27.34 -12.85 -17.02
N GLN A 59 27.55 -12.16 -15.90
CA GLN A 59 28.88 -11.77 -15.44
C GLN A 59 29.71 -12.98 -14.96
N LEU A 60 29.06 -14.00 -14.40
CA LEU A 60 29.71 -15.23 -13.91
C LEU A 60 29.49 -16.45 -14.82
N ASP A 61 29.00 -16.21 -16.05
CA ASP A 61 28.76 -17.20 -17.10
C ASP A 61 27.86 -18.39 -16.72
N TYR A 62 26.82 -18.13 -15.92
CA TYR A 62 25.78 -19.09 -15.60
C TYR A 62 24.68 -19.11 -16.68
N HIS A 63 24.19 -20.30 -16.99
CA HIS A 63 22.91 -20.44 -17.69
C HIS A 63 21.77 -20.25 -16.70
N MET A 64 21.10 -19.10 -16.76
CA MET A 64 19.96 -18.81 -15.89
C MET A 64 18.69 -19.46 -16.42
N VAL A 65 17.99 -20.19 -15.55
CA VAL A 65 16.61 -20.64 -15.73
C VAL A 65 15.72 -19.71 -14.92
N GLU A 66 14.90 -18.92 -15.59
CA GLU A 66 13.95 -17.99 -14.97
C GLU A 66 12.55 -18.61 -14.95
N MET A 67 11.90 -18.53 -13.79
CA MET A 67 10.53 -19.02 -13.60
C MET A 67 9.74 -17.99 -12.80
N ASN A 68 8.52 -17.68 -13.24
CA ASN A 68 7.59 -16.90 -12.43
C ASN A 68 6.83 -17.83 -11.48
N ALA A 69 7.02 -17.61 -10.18
CA ALA A 69 6.43 -18.44 -9.15
C ALA A 69 4.92 -18.23 -8.96
N SER A 70 4.38 -17.07 -9.35
CA SER A 70 2.94 -16.77 -9.21
C SER A 70 2.04 -17.56 -10.15
N ASP A 71 2.59 -18.04 -11.26
CA ASP A 71 1.85 -18.75 -12.31
C ASP A 71 1.65 -20.24 -11.95
N THR A 72 2.54 -20.81 -11.17
CA THR A 72 2.49 -22.20 -10.70
C THR A 72 1.93 -22.29 -9.29
N ARG A 73 0.60 -22.26 -9.16
CA ARG A 73 -0.10 -22.25 -7.86
C ARG A 73 -0.21 -23.62 -7.15
N ASN A 74 0.04 -24.72 -7.86
CA ASN A 74 -0.09 -26.08 -7.33
C ASN A 74 1.27 -26.69 -6.92
N ARG A 75 1.31 -27.29 -5.73
CA ARG A 75 2.42 -28.07 -5.14
C ARG A 75 3.12 -28.99 -6.13
N ASP A 76 2.37 -29.86 -6.81
CA ASP A 76 2.93 -30.87 -7.70
C ASP A 76 3.55 -30.27 -8.96
N ASN A 77 2.95 -29.21 -9.51
CA ASN A 77 3.47 -28.51 -10.68
C ASN A 77 4.76 -27.77 -10.36
N LEU A 78 4.81 -27.10 -9.20
CA LEU A 78 6.00 -26.38 -8.75
C LEU A 78 7.16 -27.36 -8.51
N GLN A 79 6.90 -28.50 -7.86
CA GLN A 79 7.90 -29.54 -7.66
C GLN A 79 8.37 -30.17 -8.97
N ALA A 80 7.46 -30.49 -9.89
CA ALA A 80 7.80 -31.07 -11.19
C ALA A 80 8.66 -30.14 -12.06
N MET A 81 8.49 -28.81 -11.94
CA MET A 81 9.30 -27.84 -12.66
C MET A 81 10.65 -27.55 -11.99
N LEU A 82 10.72 -27.51 -10.65
CA LEU A 82 11.96 -27.21 -9.93
C LEU A 82 12.93 -28.38 -9.86
N LEU A 83 12.43 -29.61 -9.68
CA LEU A 83 13.29 -30.80 -9.50
C LEU A 83 14.29 -31.02 -10.65
N PRO A 84 13.91 -30.89 -11.94
CA PRO A 84 14.87 -31.02 -13.05
C PRO A 84 15.96 -29.94 -13.02
N ALA A 85 15.59 -28.70 -12.68
CA ALA A 85 16.53 -27.57 -12.63
C ALA A 85 17.50 -27.66 -11.44
N LEU A 86 17.05 -28.22 -10.31
CA LEU A 86 17.89 -28.45 -9.15
C LEU A 86 18.81 -29.66 -9.37
N ARG A 87 18.31 -30.78 -9.93
CA ARG A 87 19.11 -32.01 -10.12
C ARG A 87 20.20 -31.88 -11.19
N ASN A 88 20.00 -31.02 -12.18
CA ASN A 88 20.98 -30.79 -13.24
C ASN A 88 21.87 -29.60 -12.87
N THR A 89 23.15 -29.86 -12.61
CA THR A 89 24.13 -28.82 -12.25
C THR A 89 24.72 -28.09 -13.45
N ALA A 90 24.61 -28.68 -14.64
CA ALA A 90 25.05 -28.09 -15.91
C ALA A 90 24.00 -28.33 -17.01
N ASN A 91 23.94 -27.41 -17.97
CA ASN A 91 23.11 -27.56 -19.16
C ASN A 91 23.74 -28.53 -20.17
N LEU A 92 23.03 -28.79 -21.28
CA LEU A 92 23.50 -29.69 -22.35
C LEU A 92 24.85 -29.26 -22.99
N PHE A 93 25.29 -28.03 -22.74
CA PHE A 93 26.54 -27.44 -23.24
C PHE A 93 27.61 -27.29 -22.14
N GLY A 94 27.40 -27.88 -20.95
CA GLY A 94 28.35 -27.85 -19.84
C GLY A 94 28.39 -26.55 -19.04
N LYS A 95 27.51 -25.57 -19.30
CA LYS A 95 27.41 -24.34 -18.48
C LYS A 95 26.67 -24.60 -17.18
N LYS A 96 27.21 -24.06 -16.08
CA LYS A 96 26.59 -24.12 -14.75
C LYS A 96 25.21 -23.48 -14.78
N ILE A 97 24.23 -24.14 -14.17
CA ILE A 97 22.85 -23.64 -14.09
C ILE A 97 22.70 -22.74 -12.87
N MET A 98 21.97 -21.64 -13.02
CA MET A 98 21.47 -20.80 -11.91
C MET A 98 19.95 -20.69 -12.02
N LEU A 99 19.24 -20.86 -10.92
CA LEU A 99 17.79 -20.73 -10.89
C LEU A 99 17.39 -19.34 -10.40
N PHE A 100 16.49 -18.67 -11.11
CA PHE A 100 15.85 -17.43 -10.69
C PHE A 100 14.34 -17.61 -10.59
N LEU A 101 13.79 -17.36 -9.41
CA LEU A 101 12.35 -17.42 -9.13
C LEU A 101 11.82 -16.01 -8.88
N ASP A 102 11.01 -15.48 -9.78
CA ASP A 102 10.37 -14.17 -9.62
C ASP A 102 9.01 -14.30 -8.92
N GLU A 103 8.57 -13.21 -8.28
CA GLU A 103 7.26 -13.06 -7.62
C GLU A 103 6.90 -14.20 -6.63
N VAL A 104 7.85 -14.61 -5.78
CA VAL A 104 7.63 -15.71 -4.81
C VAL A 104 6.58 -15.38 -3.73
N ASP A 105 6.25 -14.10 -3.52
CA ASP A 105 5.08 -13.69 -2.72
C ASP A 105 3.74 -14.13 -3.34
N GLY A 106 3.70 -14.32 -4.66
CA GLY A 106 2.50 -14.68 -5.41
C GLY A 106 2.00 -16.12 -5.20
N ILE A 107 2.85 -17.02 -4.71
CA ILE A 107 2.50 -18.43 -4.42
C ILE A 107 1.42 -18.52 -3.31
N SER A 108 1.23 -17.46 -2.53
CA SER A 108 0.51 -17.47 -1.25
C SER A 108 -1.02 -17.33 -1.29
N GLY A 109 -1.66 -17.50 -2.46
CA GLY A 109 -3.04 -17.07 -2.72
C GLY A 109 -4.17 -17.84 -2.01
N ARG A 110 -3.95 -19.06 -1.50
CA ARG A 110 -4.95 -19.81 -0.69
C ARG A 110 -4.24 -20.61 0.40
N GLU A 111 -4.84 -20.68 1.57
CA GLU A 111 -4.29 -21.37 2.75
C GLU A 111 -4.11 -22.90 2.52
N ASP A 112 -4.75 -23.47 1.49
CA ASP A 112 -4.80 -24.91 1.24
C ASP A 112 -3.78 -25.45 0.22
N SER A 113 -2.87 -24.64 -0.33
CA SER A 113 -2.08 -25.03 -1.53
C SER A 113 -0.68 -25.60 -1.27
N GLY A 114 -0.12 -25.49 -0.05
CA GLY A 114 1.15 -26.13 0.37
C GLY A 114 2.41 -25.84 -0.46
N GLY A 115 2.36 -24.90 -1.42
CA GLY A 115 3.45 -24.64 -2.37
C GLY A 115 4.66 -23.95 -1.74
N LEU A 116 4.44 -23.07 -0.74
CA LEU A 116 5.52 -22.41 0.00
C LEU A 116 6.31 -23.39 0.88
N ASP A 117 5.64 -24.36 1.51
CA ASP A 117 6.29 -25.32 2.41
C ASP A 117 7.27 -26.22 1.64
N ILE A 118 6.89 -26.67 0.45
CA ILE A 118 7.77 -27.44 -0.45
C ILE A 118 8.92 -26.59 -0.93
N LEU A 119 8.64 -25.33 -1.29
CA LEU A 119 9.69 -24.41 -1.71
C LEU A 119 10.72 -24.28 -0.58
N VAL A 120 10.27 -24.10 0.66
CA VAL A 120 11.15 -24.06 1.85
C VAL A 120 11.95 -25.36 1.98
N ASP A 121 11.32 -26.53 1.79
CA ASP A 121 12.01 -27.83 1.88
C ASP A 121 13.07 -28.02 0.78
N LEU A 122 12.75 -27.67 -0.47
CA LEU A 122 13.69 -27.75 -1.59
C LEU A 122 14.86 -26.75 -1.45
N MET A 123 14.65 -25.65 -0.75
CA MET A 123 15.64 -24.59 -0.54
C MET A 123 16.58 -24.84 0.64
N LYS A 124 16.40 -25.92 1.42
CA LYS A 124 17.31 -26.30 2.53
C LYS A 124 18.68 -26.74 2.02
N GLU A 125 18.71 -27.57 0.97
CA GLU A 125 19.95 -28.12 0.39
C GLU A 125 19.96 -27.99 -1.14
N PRO A 126 20.07 -26.76 -1.68
CA PRO A 126 20.09 -26.55 -3.11
C PRO A 126 21.44 -26.98 -3.71
N THR A 127 21.38 -27.75 -4.79
CA THR A 127 22.52 -28.22 -5.59
C THR A 127 22.99 -27.23 -6.65
N VAL A 128 22.21 -26.17 -6.90
CA VAL A 128 22.53 -25.06 -7.82
C VAL A 128 22.26 -23.72 -7.13
N PRO A 129 22.91 -22.61 -7.53
CA PRO A 129 22.61 -21.30 -6.95
C PRO A 129 21.17 -20.89 -7.28
N VAL A 130 20.40 -20.57 -6.23
CA VAL A 130 19.02 -20.10 -6.36
C VAL A 130 18.89 -18.67 -5.88
N ILE A 131 18.34 -17.80 -6.73
CA ILE A 131 17.95 -16.43 -6.41
C ILE A 131 16.42 -16.34 -6.48
N MET A 132 15.80 -15.82 -5.42
CA MET A 132 14.36 -15.58 -5.33
C MET A 132 14.09 -14.07 -5.23
N ALA A 133 13.01 -13.58 -5.84
CA ALA A 133 12.60 -12.19 -5.74
C ALA A 133 11.16 -12.05 -5.21
N ALA A 134 10.97 -11.13 -4.28
CA ALA A 134 9.67 -10.77 -3.71
C ALA A 134 9.46 -9.25 -3.69
N ASN A 135 8.20 -8.82 -3.79
CA ASN A 135 7.86 -7.39 -3.81
C ASN A 135 7.63 -6.81 -2.40
N THR A 136 7.10 -7.61 -1.48
CA THR A 136 6.81 -7.14 -0.11
C THR A 136 7.29 -8.10 0.97
N LYS A 137 7.59 -7.59 2.16
CA LYS A 137 7.84 -8.43 3.35
C LYS A 137 6.51 -8.87 3.94
N SER A 138 5.87 -9.87 3.33
CA SER A 138 4.66 -10.47 3.89
C SER A 138 5.01 -11.38 5.09
N THR A 139 4.03 -11.64 5.97
CA THR A 139 4.19 -12.61 7.07
C THR A 139 4.57 -14.00 6.56
N LYS A 140 4.11 -14.38 5.36
CA LYS A 140 4.37 -15.66 4.71
C LYS A 140 5.80 -15.79 4.14
N ILE A 141 6.45 -14.67 3.78
CA ILE A 141 7.85 -14.67 3.35
C ILE A 141 8.82 -14.83 4.54
N LYS A 142 8.35 -14.63 5.79
CA LYS A 142 9.22 -14.76 6.98
C LYS A 142 9.84 -16.15 7.10
N ASP A 143 9.13 -17.21 6.75
CA ASP A 143 9.66 -18.58 6.84
C ASP A 143 10.70 -18.86 5.75
N LEU A 144 10.47 -18.37 4.54
CA LEU A 144 11.45 -18.42 3.45
C LEU A 144 12.72 -17.61 3.80
N ALA A 145 12.55 -16.44 4.44
CA ALA A 145 13.64 -15.59 4.88
C ALA A 145 14.51 -16.23 5.99
N LYS A 146 14.02 -17.23 6.73
CA LYS A 146 14.84 -17.99 7.72
C LYS A 146 15.83 -18.94 7.03
N VAL A 147 15.42 -19.53 5.91
CA VAL A 147 16.24 -20.51 5.16
C VAL A 147 17.16 -19.82 4.16
N CYS A 148 16.81 -18.61 3.71
CA CYS A 148 17.57 -17.86 2.72
C CYS A 148 18.45 -16.76 3.33
N LYS A 149 19.47 -16.32 2.59
CA LYS A 149 20.13 -15.05 2.83
C LYS A 149 19.29 -13.93 2.23
N ALA A 150 18.59 -13.18 3.08
CA ALA A 150 17.77 -12.06 2.64
C ALA A 150 18.61 -10.80 2.36
N VAL A 151 18.35 -10.15 1.23
CA VAL A 151 18.94 -8.88 0.83
C VAL A 151 17.83 -7.91 0.46
N GLU A 152 17.86 -6.73 1.09
CA GLU A 152 16.80 -5.74 0.94
C GLU A 152 17.12 -4.71 -0.14
N PHE A 153 16.15 -4.48 -1.00
CA PHE A 153 16.13 -3.45 -2.02
C PHE A 153 15.24 -2.30 -1.57
N ARG A 154 15.75 -1.08 -1.70
CA ARG A 154 15.02 0.15 -1.42
C ARG A 154 14.63 0.85 -2.72
N PRO A 155 13.60 1.72 -2.70
CA PRO A 155 13.33 2.62 -3.81
C PRO A 155 14.57 3.44 -4.15
N VAL A 156 14.82 3.68 -5.43
CA VAL A 156 16.02 4.40 -5.85
C VAL A 156 15.86 5.90 -5.57
N PRO A 157 16.86 6.56 -4.94
CA PRO A 157 16.79 7.98 -4.65
C PRO A 157 16.54 8.85 -5.89
N PRO A 158 15.72 9.93 -5.79
CA PRO A 158 15.40 10.82 -6.92
C PRO A 158 16.63 11.40 -7.63
N ARG A 159 17.70 11.69 -6.90
CA ARG A 159 18.96 12.20 -7.46
C ARG A 159 19.59 11.20 -8.44
N LEU A 160 19.62 9.91 -8.10
CA LEU A 160 20.17 8.86 -8.96
C LEU A 160 19.25 8.59 -10.16
N LEU A 161 17.93 8.65 -9.96
CA LEU A 161 16.95 8.55 -11.05
C LEU A 161 17.13 9.67 -12.06
N MET A 162 17.32 10.91 -11.61
CA MET A 162 17.56 12.07 -12.49
C MET A 162 18.82 11.88 -13.34
N LEU A 163 19.93 11.43 -12.72
CA LEU A 163 21.19 11.16 -13.43
C LEU A 163 21.02 10.08 -14.50
N PHE A 164 20.31 9.00 -14.18
CA PHE A 164 20.07 7.91 -15.11
C PHE A 164 19.10 8.31 -16.22
N LEU A 165 18.05 9.08 -15.91
CA LEU A 165 17.14 9.65 -16.90
C LEU A 165 17.89 10.55 -17.88
N ASP A 166 18.79 11.41 -17.39
CA ASP A 166 19.62 12.26 -18.24
C ASP A 166 20.54 11.44 -19.15
N HIS A 167 21.12 10.36 -18.65
CA HIS A 167 21.93 9.45 -19.46
C HIS A 167 21.10 8.81 -20.59
N VAL A 168 19.90 8.31 -20.28
CA VAL A 168 18.99 7.70 -21.26
C VAL A 168 18.51 8.71 -22.30
N LEU A 169 18.12 9.92 -21.87
CA LEU A 169 17.68 10.96 -22.79
C LEU A 169 18.79 11.39 -23.77
N ARG A 170 20.04 11.47 -23.29
CA ARG A 170 21.20 11.75 -24.14
C ARG A 170 21.47 10.65 -25.16
N SER A 171 21.36 9.38 -24.75
CA SER A 171 21.59 8.25 -25.66
C SER A 171 20.48 8.09 -26.70
N GLU A 172 19.26 8.55 -26.40
CA GLU A 172 18.14 8.61 -27.36
C GLU A 172 18.13 9.91 -28.19
N GLY A 173 18.99 10.89 -27.87
CA GLY A 173 19.04 12.18 -28.57
C GLY A 173 17.85 13.10 -28.30
N ILE A 174 17.13 12.89 -27.19
CA ILE A 174 15.88 13.59 -26.86
C ILE A 174 16.13 14.64 -25.79
N LYS A 175 15.59 15.85 -26.00
CA LYS A 175 15.65 16.95 -25.03
C LYS A 175 14.29 17.11 -24.37
N LEU A 176 14.24 16.89 -23.06
CA LEU A 176 13.09 17.22 -22.21
C LEU A 176 13.40 18.46 -21.36
N GLY A 177 12.38 19.28 -21.11
CA GLY A 177 12.50 20.44 -20.22
C GLY A 177 12.74 20.02 -18.76
N PRO A 178 13.35 20.88 -17.93
CA PRO A 178 13.67 20.57 -16.54
C PRO A 178 12.41 20.23 -15.71
N GLY A 179 11.30 20.95 -15.93
CA GLY A 179 10.03 20.67 -15.24
C GLY A 179 9.46 19.28 -15.57
N ASP A 180 9.56 18.84 -16.83
CA ASP A 180 9.08 17.52 -17.23
C ASP A 180 9.95 16.41 -16.63
N LYS A 181 11.27 16.57 -16.59
CA LYS A 181 12.17 15.62 -15.93
C LYS A 181 11.86 15.46 -14.44
N ILE A 182 11.67 16.59 -13.73
CA ILE A 182 11.30 16.58 -12.31
C ILE A 182 9.97 15.85 -12.11
N SER A 183 8.98 16.13 -12.96
CA SER A 183 7.66 15.46 -12.88
C SER A 183 7.77 13.94 -13.09
N ILE A 184 8.57 13.49 -14.06
CA ILE A 184 8.77 12.06 -14.35
C ILE A 184 9.44 11.36 -13.16
N VAL A 185 10.48 11.97 -12.58
CA VAL A 185 11.19 11.40 -11.44
C VAL A 185 10.30 11.34 -10.19
N ASN A 186 9.57 12.41 -9.88
CA ASN A 186 8.68 12.44 -8.71
C ASN A 186 7.53 11.43 -8.83
N ASN A 187 6.92 11.33 -10.01
CA ASN A 187 5.81 10.39 -10.26
C ASN A 187 6.27 8.93 -10.22
N SER A 188 7.54 8.66 -10.53
CA SER A 188 8.08 7.30 -10.51
C SER A 188 8.25 6.71 -9.10
N ARG A 189 8.27 7.53 -8.04
CA ARG A 189 8.41 7.10 -6.64
C ARG A 189 9.56 6.10 -6.38
N GLY A 190 10.66 6.21 -7.12
CA GLY A 190 11.81 5.31 -6.96
C GLY A 190 11.82 4.07 -7.87
N ASP A 191 10.84 3.91 -8.77
CA ASP A 191 10.74 2.82 -9.76
C ASP A 191 11.36 3.24 -11.10
N ILE A 192 12.46 2.58 -11.48
CA ILE A 192 13.18 2.87 -12.73
C ILE A 192 12.35 2.49 -13.96
N ARG A 193 11.63 1.37 -13.94
CA ARG A 193 10.84 0.88 -15.08
C ARG A 193 9.70 1.86 -15.38
N SER A 194 8.99 2.28 -14.35
CA SER A 194 7.91 3.27 -14.44
C SER A 194 8.43 4.64 -14.91
N MET A 195 9.61 5.06 -14.43
CA MET A 195 10.29 6.27 -14.89
C MET A 195 10.61 6.21 -16.40
N LEU A 196 11.23 5.12 -16.87
CA LEU A 196 11.60 4.96 -18.28
C LEU A 196 10.37 4.90 -19.20
N ASN A 197 9.32 4.20 -18.79
CA ASN A 197 8.06 4.15 -19.55
C ASN A 197 7.42 5.54 -19.65
N SER A 198 7.44 6.32 -18.55
CA SER A 198 6.93 7.70 -18.53
C SER A 198 7.75 8.63 -19.42
N ALA A 199 9.08 8.50 -19.39
CA ALA A 199 9.98 9.26 -20.26
C ALA A 199 9.79 8.91 -21.73
N GLN A 200 9.66 7.62 -22.05
CA GLN A 200 9.41 7.14 -23.42
C GLN A 200 8.05 7.65 -23.94
N SER A 201 7.01 7.64 -23.11
CA SER A 201 5.70 8.19 -23.46
C SER A 201 5.82 9.66 -23.84
N ARG A 202 6.45 10.48 -22.99
CA ARG A 202 6.66 11.92 -23.25
C ARG A 202 7.53 12.20 -24.47
N ALA A 203 8.54 11.39 -24.71
CA ALA A 203 9.42 11.47 -25.86
C ALA A 203 8.71 11.16 -27.20
N SER A 204 7.75 10.24 -27.19
CA SER A 204 7.10 9.75 -28.42
C SER A 204 5.95 10.64 -28.91
N GLY A 205 5.79 11.85 -28.37
CA GLY A 205 4.71 12.77 -28.76
C GLY A 205 3.32 12.35 -28.27
N TYR A 206 3.20 11.17 -27.63
CA TYR A 206 2.13 10.97 -26.66
C TYR A 206 2.42 11.92 -25.51
N ALA A 207 1.84 13.11 -25.59
CA ALA A 207 1.28 13.69 -24.40
C ALA A 207 0.37 12.58 -23.84
N THR A 208 0.91 11.75 -22.93
CA THR A 208 0.12 11.35 -21.78
C THR A 208 -0.51 12.66 -21.39
N VAL A 209 -1.83 12.76 -21.63
CA VAL A 209 -2.67 13.91 -21.28
C VAL A 209 -1.98 14.48 -20.09
N SER A 210 -1.33 15.62 -20.30
CA SER A 210 -0.45 16.11 -19.29
C SER A 210 -1.36 16.23 -18.09
N ASN A 211 -1.08 15.46 -17.05
CA ASN A 211 -1.44 15.80 -15.68
C ASN A 211 -0.73 17.12 -15.31
N LYS A 212 -0.64 18.09 -16.23
CA LYS A 212 -0.57 19.53 -16.01
C LYS A 212 -1.99 20.09 -15.80
N ASP A 213 -3.05 19.36 -16.19
CA ASP A 213 -4.43 19.69 -15.77
C ASP A 213 -4.89 18.94 -14.51
N MET A 214 -4.15 17.88 -14.12
CA MET A 214 -4.05 17.43 -12.73
C MET A 214 -2.80 18.07 -12.13
N ILE A 215 -2.88 19.37 -11.84
CA ILE A 215 -2.32 19.81 -10.57
C ILE A 215 -2.87 18.79 -9.56
N ASP A 216 -2.01 18.07 -8.82
CA ASP A 216 -2.42 17.38 -7.61
C ASP A 216 -2.93 18.50 -6.70
N ILE A 217 -4.18 18.88 -6.91
CA ILE A 217 -4.88 19.89 -6.17
C ILE A 217 -5.04 19.26 -4.79
N ASP A 218 -4.43 19.87 -3.78
CA ASP A 218 -4.67 19.50 -2.40
C ASP A 218 -6.19 19.44 -2.17
N ILE A 219 -6.71 18.49 -1.38
CA ILE A 219 -8.16 18.42 -1.12
C ILE A 219 -8.67 19.79 -0.67
N ALA A 220 -7.85 20.53 0.08
CA ALA A 220 -8.09 21.90 0.47
C ALA A 220 -8.40 22.81 -0.73
N ASP A 221 -7.55 22.80 -1.75
CA ASP A 221 -7.71 23.60 -2.96
C ASP A 221 -8.91 23.13 -3.81
N GLY A 222 -9.19 21.82 -3.82
CA GLY A 222 -10.32 21.25 -4.55
C GLY A 222 -11.65 21.64 -3.94
N ILE A 223 -11.75 21.55 -2.61
CA ILE A 223 -12.96 21.91 -1.86
C ILE A 223 -13.14 23.43 -1.83
N ASN A 224 -12.09 24.21 -1.59
CA ASN A 224 -12.17 25.67 -1.66
C ASN A 224 -12.52 26.13 -3.08
N GLY A 225 -11.91 25.52 -4.10
CA GLY A 225 -12.23 25.78 -5.52
C GLY A 225 -13.69 25.47 -5.83
N TYR A 226 -14.23 24.37 -5.32
CA TYR A 226 -15.65 24.02 -5.44
C TYR A 226 -16.58 25.10 -4.85
N PHE A 227 -16.35 25.50 -3.59
CA PHE A 227 -17.20 26.50 -2.93
C PHE A 227 -17.05 27.91 -3.53
N ASN A 228 -15.91 28.21 -4.17
CA ASN A 228 -15.67 29.49 -4.84
C ASN A 228 -16.04 29.50 -6.34
N ALA A 229 -16.30 28.34 -6.98
CA ALA A 229 -16.54 28.24 -8.42
C ALA A 229 -17.72 29.08 -8.92
N CYS A 230 -17.61 29.80 -10.04
CA CYS A 230 -18.70 30.66 -10.52
C CYS A 230 -19.79 29.93 -11.33
N SER A 231 -19.54 28.66 -11.72
CA SER A 231 -20.45 27.83 -12.52
C SER A 231 -20.51 26.40 -12.02
N ILE A 232 -21.61 25.70 -12.34
CA ILE A 232 -21.82 24.30 -11.94
C ILE A 232 -20.85 23.36 -12.67
N GLU A 233 -20.46 23.72 -13.90
CA GLU A 233 -19.47 22.99 -14.70
C GLU A 233 -18.09 23.08 -14.04
N GLN A 234 -17.65 24.28 -13.63
CA GLN A 234 -16.39 24.46 -12.90
C GLN A 234 -16.42 23.70 -11.57
N ALA A 235 -17.53 23.77 -10.83
CA ALA A 235 -17.69 23.07 -9.56
C ALA A 235 -17.57 21.54 -9.74
N THR A 236 -18.20 20.99 -10.79
CA THR A 236 -18.10 19.56 -11.13
C THR A 236 -16.68 19.17 -11.50
N GLN A 237 -15.94 20.04 -12.20
CA GLN A 237 -14.53 19.82 -12.50
C GLN A 237 -13.67 19.79 -11.24
N PHE A 238 -13.89 20.66 -10.26
CA PHE A 238 -13.14 20.64 -8.99
C PHE A 238 -13.39 19.35 -8.19
N ILE A 239 -14.65 18.91 -8.07
CA ILE A 239 -14.99 17.66 -7.35
C ILE A 239 -14.44 16.43 -8.06
N SER A 240 -14.57 16.35 -9.39
CA SER A 240 -14.03 15.22 -10.16
C SER A 240 -12.50 15.17 -10.13
N LYS A 241 -11.81 16.32 -10.07
CA LYS A 241 -10.36 16.39 -9.89
C LYS A 241 -9.93 15.97 -8.48
N ALA A 242 -10.64 16.42 -7.45
CA ALA A 242 -10.38 16.03 -6.05
C ALA A 242 -10.56 14.51 -5.81
N ASP A 243 -11.47 13.88 -6.55
CA ASP A 243 -11.70 12.43 -6.53
C ASP A 243 -10.54 11.62 -7.16
N ALA A 244 -9.81 12.21 -8.11
CA ALA A 244 -8.84 11.50 -8.95
C ALA A 244 -7.47 11.25 -8.29
N SER A 245 -6.88 12.24 -7.60
CA SER A 245 -5.61 12.07 -6.86
C SER A 245 -5.34 13.28 -5.98
N TYR A 246 -4.89 13.03 -4.75
CA TYR A 246 -4.26 14.06 -3.93
C TYR A 246 -3.13 13.44 -3.07
N PRO A 247 -2.13 14.24 -2.64
CA PRO A 247 -0.84 13.73 -2.16
C PRO A 247 -0.86 13.06 -0.78
N ASP A 248 -1.79 13.44 0.11
CA ASP A 248 -1.75 13.06 1.53
C ASP A 248 -3.11 12.58 2.11
N PRO A 249 -3.60 11.39 1.70
CA PRO A 249 -4.81 10.79 2.27
C PRO A 249 -4.55 10.20 3.66
N ARG A 250 -5.16 10.77 4.70
CA ARG A 250 -5.01 10.27 6.08
C ARG A 250 -5.63 8.91 6.31
N TYR A 251 -6.66 8.54 5.55
CA TYR A 251 -7.31 7.23 5.65
C TYR A 251 -6.61 6.13 4.82
N GLY A 252 -5.63 6.50 4.00
CA GLY A 252 -4.84 5.56 3.19
C GLY A 252 -4.87 5.87 1.68
N GLY A 253 -3.90 5.29 0.96
CA GLY A 253 -3.63 5.62 -0.44
C GLY A 253 -4.63 5.04 -1.45
N SER A 254 -5.59 4.22 -1.02
CA SER A 254 -6.51 3.56 -1.95
C SER A 254 -7.56 4.54 -2.50
N PRO A 255 -8.05 4.33 -3.74
CA PRO A 255 -9.14 5.15 -4.30
C PRO A 255 -10.44 5.15 -3.47
N GLU A 256 -10.63 4.15 -2.61
CA GLU A 256 -11.80 4.04 -1.73
C GLU A 256 -11.65 4.91 -0.48
N GLU A 257 -10.49 4.82 0.18
CA GLU A 257 -10.16 5.62 1.37
C GLU A 257 -10.12 7.11 1.02
N ARG A 258 -9.62 7.46 -0.17
CA ARG A 258 -9.60 8.83 -0.68
C ARG A 258 -10.99 9.46 -0.79
N ARG A 259 -11.96 8.71 -1.30
CA ARG A 259 -13.35 9.16 -1.44
C ARG A 259 -14.04 9.37 -0.11
N LYS A 260 -13.76 8.51 0.88
CA LYS A 260 -14.24 8.69 2.24
C LYS A 260 -13.65 9.96 2.87
N ASP A 261 -12.36 10.23 2.66
CA ASP A 261 -11.72 11.45 3.16
C ASP A 261 -12.30 12.71 2.51
N MET A 262 -12.57 12.67 1.19
CA MET A 262 -13.22 13.79 0.49
C MET A 262 -14.62 14.08 1.07
N LEU A 263 -15.44 13.04 1.28
CA LEU A 263 -16.75 13.20 1.91
C LEU A 263 -16.64 13.74 3.33
N ALA A 264 -15.68 13.25 4.12
CA ALA A 264 -15.43 13.73 5.47
C ALA A 264 -14.96 15.19 5.49
N ALA A 265 -14.12 15.60 4.53
CA ALA A 265 -13.67 16.96 4.37
C ALA A 265 -14.81 17.92 3.97
N LEU A 266 -15.69 17.50 3.06
CA LEU A 266 -16.89 18.26 2.70
C LEU A 266 -17.83 18.41 3.91
N PHE A 267 -18.08 17.31 4.64
CA PHE A 267 -18.88 17.32 5.86
C PHE A 267 -18.33 18.30 6.89
N SER A 268 -17.04 18.18 7.22
CA SER A 268 -16.37 19.02 8.21
C SER A 268 -16.36 20.49 7.79
N SER A 269 -16.17 20.79 6.50
CA SER A 269 -16.23 22.15 5.96
C SER A 269 -17.62 22.76 6.08
N ILE A 270 -18.68 22.00 5.76
CA ILE A 270 -20.07 22.46 5.87
C ILE A 270 -20.48 22.69 7.33
N VAL A 271 -20.18 21.74 8.23
CA VAL A 271 -20.59 21.81 9.64
C VAL A 271 -19.84 22.90 10.41
N SER A 272 -18.56 23.11 10.10
CA SER A 272 -17.77 24.17 10.74
C SER A 272 -18.13 25.57 10.26
N SER A 273 -18.81 25.69 9.13
CA SER A 273 -19.23 26.97 8.57
C SER A 273 -20.59 27.38 9.16
N HIS A 274 -20.78 28.68 9.42
CA HIS A 274 -22.05 29.20 9.95
C HIS A 274 -23.11 29.26 8.84
N VAL A 275 -23.74 28.12 8.57
CA VAL A 275 -24.86 27.97 7.62
C VAL A 275 -26.18 27.92 8.39
N GLU A 276 -27.25 28.48 7.82
CA GLU A 276 -28.60 28.39 8.40
C GLU A 276 -29.09 26.94 8.50
N GLN A 277 -29.93 26.62 9.49
CA GLN A 277 -30.31 25.24 9.83
C GLN A 277 -30.98 24.50 8.66
N ASP A 278 -31.87 25.15 7.91
CA ASP A 278 -32.59 24.53 6.79
C ASP A 278 -31.67 24.20 5.60
N ASP A 279 -30.71 25.09 5.34
CA ASP A 279 -29.69 24.90 4.32
C ASP A 279 -28.70 23.82 4.74
N LEU A 280 -28.27 23.83 6.01
CA LEU A 280 -27.40 22.82 6.59
C LEU A 280 -28.02 21.42 6.49
N ALA A 281 -29.29 21.26 6.89
CA ALA A 281 -30.01 19.99 6.79
C ALA A 281 -30.04 19.46 5.34
N SER A 282 -30.26 20.35 4.38
CA SER A 282 -30.32 19.99 2.97
C SER A 282 -28.95 19.60 2.40
N LEU A 283 -27.88 20.30 2.81
CA LEU A 283 -26.51 19.96 2.41
C LEU A 283 -26.08 18.60 3.01
N LEU A 284 -26.43 18.35 4.27
CA LEU A 284 -26.14 17.08 4.94
C LEU A 284 -26.92 15.90 4.35
N ASP A 285 -28.16 16.10 3.89
CA ASP A 285 -28.94 15.07 3.20
C ASP A 285 -28.28 14.63 1.87
N VAL A 286 -27.74 15.59 1.10
CA VAL A 286 -26.98 15.28 -0.12
C VAL A 286 -25.73 14.46 0.20
N LEU A 287 -24.97 14.87 1.21
CA LEU A 287 -23.77 14.13 1.65
C LEU A 287 -24.11 12.73 2.17
N SER A 288 -25.19 12.58 2.93
CA SER A 288 -25.66 11.29 3.44
C SER A 288 -25.97 10.31 2.31
N LYS A 289 -26.68 10.77 1.27
CA LYS A 289 -26.98 9.95 0.09
C LYS A 289 -25.73 9.58 -0.69
N ALA A 290 -24.77 10.50 -0.81
CA ALA A 290 -23.49 10.23 -1.45
C ALA A 290 -22.67 9.17 -0.68
N ASP A 291 -22.62 9.26 0.64
CA ASP A 291 -21.93 8.29 1.50
C ASP A 291 -22.56 6.88 1.39
N MET A 292 -23.90 6.79 1.40
CA MET A 292 -24.61 5.53 1.16
C MET A 292 -24.27 4.92 -0.20
N MET A 293 -24.15 5.72 -1.27
CA MET A 293 -23.77 5.23 -2.60
C MET A 293 -22.34 4.71 -2.63
N VAL A 294 -21.39 5.43 -2.02
CA VAL A 294 -19.99 4.98 -1.91
C VAL A 294 -19.90 3.69 -1.10
N GLY A 295 -20.64 3.59 0.02
CA GLY A 295 -20.72 2.37 0.82
C GLY A 295 -21.27 1.17 0.04
N ARG A 296 -22.35 1.35 -0.72
CA ARG A 296 -22.93 0.30 -1.58
C ARG A 296 -21.98 -0.14 -2.69
N ALA A 297 -21.34 0.81 -3.37
CA ALA A 297 -20.40 0.52 -4.45
C ALA A 297 -19.24 -0.35 -3.95
N ASN A 298 -18.68 -0.03 -2.77
CA ASN A 298 -17.59 -0.81 -2.18
C ASN A 298 -18.06 -2.19 -1.70
N ALA A 299 -19.23 -2.30 -1.06
CA ALA A 299 -19.75 -3.57 -0.55
C ALA A 299 -20.14 -4.56 -1.66
N ARG A 300 -20.74 -4.07 -2.76
CA ARG A 300 -21.27 -4.91 -3.85
C ARG A 300 -20.38 -4.95 -5.10
N ARG A 301 -19.23 -4.26 -5.10
CA ARG A 301 -18.34 -4.08 -6.25
C ARG A 301 -19.05 -3.44 -7.46
N GLU A 302 -20.03 -2.59 -7.19
CA GLU A 302 -20.83 -1.89 -8.21
C GLU A 302 -20.21 -0.54 -8.59
N TRP A 303 -19.04 -0.57 -9.24
CA TRP A 303 -18.24 0.63 -9.55
C TRP A 303 -18.94 1.65 -10.46
N HIS A 304 -19.97 1.23 -11.21
CA HIS A 304 -20.75 2.12 -12.07
C HIS A 304 -21.48 3.23 -11.29
N LEU A 305 -21.84 2.98 -10.01
CA LEU A 305 -22.53 3.96 -9.16
C LEU A 305 -21.68 5.22 -8.92
N LEU A 306 -20.36 5.09 -8.98
CA LEU A 306 -19.42 6.15 -8.66
C LEU A 306 -19.49 7.33 -9.63
N LYS A 307 -19.86 7.05 -10.88
CA LYS A 307 -20.05 8.09 -11.91
C LYS A 307 -21.14 9.10 -11.50
N TYR A 308 -22.10 8.67 -10.70
CA TYR A 308 -23.21 9.51 -10.24
C TYR A 308 -22.89 10.28 -8.95
N VAL A 309 -21.97 9.77 -8.12
CA VAL A 309 -21.61 10.38 -6.83
C VAL A 309 -21.05 11.78 -7.05
N SER A 310 -20.06 11.94 -7.93
CA SER A 310 -19.41 13.22 -8.18
C SER A 310 -20.38 14.25 -8.75
N SER A 311 -21.26 13.85 -9.68
CA SER A 311 -22.32 14.71 -10.21
C SER A 311 -23.38 15.07 -9.18
N MET A 312 -23.70 14.15 -8.26
CA MET A 312 -24.69 14.35 -7.21
C MET A 312 -24.19 15.35 -6.17
N ILE A 313 -22.94 15.19 -5.73
CA ILE A 313 -22.29 16.13 -4.80
C ILE A 313 -22.21 17.51 -5.46
N ALA A 314 -21.71 17.57 -6.70
CA ALA A 314 -21.51 18.83 -7.39
C ALA A 314 -22.81 19.57 -7.70
N SER A 315 -23.90 18.87 -8.04
CA SER A 315 -25.18 19.53 -8.32
C SER A 315 -26.00 19.79 -7.05
N GLY A 316 -26.00 18.84 -6.11
CA GLY A 316 -26.79 18.89 -4.89
C GLY A 316 -26.29 19.91 -3.87
N LEU A 317 -24.97 20.04 -3.72
CA LEU A 317 -24.41 21.01 -2.78
C LEU A 317 -24.36 22.43 -3.40
N TYR A 318 -24.21 22.57 -4.72
CA TYR A 318 -23.88 23.84 -5.36
C TYR A 318 -24.92 24.93 -5.16
N LYS A 319 -26.22 24.63 -5.22
CA LYS A 319 -27.26 25.67 -5.09
C LYS A 319 -27.32 26.26 -3.68
N LYS A 320 -27.17 25.42 -2.65
CA LYS A 320 -27.34 25.80 -1.24
C LYS A 320 -26.05 26.21 -0.55
N SER A 321 -24.89 25.98 -1.18
CA SER A 321 -23.59 26.38 -0.63
C SER A 321 -23.13 27.79 -1.02
N ARG A 322 -23.83 28.46 -1.96
CA ARG A 322 -23.42 29.76 -2.52
C ARG A 322 -23.52 30.88 -1.48
N GLN A 323 -22.51 31.74 -1.45
CA GLN A 323 -22.48 32.98 -0.66
C GLN A 323 -22.56 32.79 0.88
N LYS A 324 -22.42 31.56 1.39
CA LYS A 324 -22.46 31.25 2.83
C LYS A 324 -21.08 31.19 3.50
N GLY A 325 -20.02 31.63 2.81
CA GLY A 325 -18.66 31.72 3.36
C GLY A 325 -18.05 30.38 3.80
N ILE A 326 -18.45 29.27 3.19
CA ILE A 326 -17.97 27.94 3.55
C ILE A 326 -16.48 27.84 3.22
N LYS A 327 -15.66 27.64 4.26
CA LYS A 327 -14.22 27.45 4.12
C LYS A 327 -13.88 25.99 4.34
N TYR A 328 -12.86 25.52 3.64
CA TYR A 328 -12.30 24.22 3.90
C TYR A 328 -11.89 24.09 5.37
N SER A 329 -12.38 23.04 6.00
CA SER A 329 -11.99 22.61 7.32
C SER A 329 -11.90 21.09 7.28
N GLN A 330 -10.70 20.56 7.13
CA GLN A 330 -10.46 19.14 7.37
C GLN A 330 -10.22 18.94 8.85
N TYR A 331 -11.00 18.05 9.47
CA TYR A 331 -10.87 17.66 10.87
C TYR A 331 -11.31 18.75 11.85
N ALA A 332 -12.62 18.98 11.95
CA ALA A 332 -13.22 19.81 12.99
C ALA A 332 -12.91 19.33 14.42
N MET A 333 -12.47 18.08 14.63
CA MET A 333 -12.00 17.60 15.92
C MET A 333 -10.47 17.70 16.04
N PRO A 334 -9.95 18.53 16.96
CA PRO A 334 -8.53 18.58 17.26
C PRO A 334 -7.97 17.20 17.62
N TRP A 335 -6.72 16.92 17.23
CA TRP A 335 -6.03 15.67 17.62
C TRP A 335 -6.05 15.40 19.14
N PRO A 336 -5.96 16.42 20.03
CA PRO A 336 -6.17 16.23 21.47
C PRO A 336 -7.52 15.60 21.87
N VAL A 337 -8.55 15.70 21.02
CA VAL A 337 -9.87 15.07 21.22
C VAL A 337 -9.92 13.70 20.55
N MET A 338 -9.44 13.59 19.30
CA MET A 338 -9.49 12.33 18.54
C MET A 338 -8.53 11.27 19.07
N GLY A 339 -7.29 11.63 19.41
CA GLY A 339 -6.25 10.72 19.86
C GLY A 339 -6.69 9.85 21.05
N PRO A 340 -7.24 10.45 22.13
CA PRO A 340 -7.79 9.70 23.24
C PRO A 340 -8.94 8.75 22.86
N ILE A 341 -9.82 9.15 21.92
CA ILE A 341 -10.94 8.31 21.45
C ILE A 341 -10.41 7.08 20.70
N PHE A 342 -9.43 7.26 19.79
CA PHE A 342 -8.83 6.17 19.05
C PHE A 342 -8.03 5.22 19.96
N ALA A 343 -7.20 5.77 20.85
CA ALA A 343 -6.45 4.98 21.82
C ALA A 343 -7.38 4.14 22.71
N ARG A 344 -8.47 4.75 23.20
CA ARG A 344 -9.52 4.07 23.97
C ARG A 344 -10.26 3.00 23.17
N SER A 345 -10.54 3.26 21.89
CA SER A 345 -11.19 2.27 21.02
C SER A 345 -10.30 1.06 20.77
N GLN A 346 -8.98 1.26 20.59
CA GLN A 346 -8.04 0.15 20.40
C GLN A 346 -7.92 -0.71 21.66
N SER A 347 -7.80 -0.09 22.85
CA SER A 347 -7.68 -0.82 24.12
C SER A 347 -8.96 -1.59 24.48
N THR A 348 -10.13 -1.04 24.19
CA THR A 348 -11.42 -1.71 24.50
C THR A 348 -11.85 -2.72 23.44
N ARG A 349 -11.26 -2.69 22.23
CA ARG A 349 -11.70 -3.54 21.11
C ARG A 349 -11.65 -5.04 21.41
N LYS A 350 -10.62 -5.48 22.13
CA LYS A 350 -10.42 -6.88 22.48
C LYS A 350 -11.49 -7.34 23.48
N ILE A 351 -11.69 -6.58 24.55
CA ILE A 351 -12.72 -6.81 25.58
C ILE A 351 -14.12 -6.92 24.95
N LEU A 352 -14.49 -5.94 24.12
CA LEU A 352 -15.78 -5.94 23.44
C LEU A 352 -15.91 -7.09 22.44
N GLY A 353 -14.79 -7.53 21.87
CA GLY A 353 -14.73 -8.66 20.95
C GLY A 353 -15.04 -10.00 21.61
N GLU A 354 -14.67 -10.15 22.88
CA GLU A 354 -14.88 -11.37 23.68
C GLU A 354 -16.24 -11.36 24.40
N LEU A 355 -16.72 -10.20 24.87
CA LEU A 355 -18.03 -10.06 25.52
C LEU A 355 -19.21 -10.10 24.56
N ALA A 356 -19.04 -9.67 23.31
CA ALA A 356 -20.13 -9.62 22.33
C ALA A 356 -20.71 -11.02 21.98
N PRO A 357 -19.88 -12.05 21.71
CA PRO A 357 -20.37 -13.41 21.50
C PRO A 357 -21.10 -14.01 22.71
N THR A 358 -20.59 -13.79 23.93
CA THR A 358 -21.18 -14.31 25.17
C THR A 358 -22.51 -13.68 25.50
N LEU A 359 -22.68 -12.39 25.22
CA LEU A 359 -23.91 -11.64 25.45
C LEU A 359 -24.87 -11.67 24.24
N HIS A 360 -24.55 -12.43 23.19
CA HIS A 360 -25.33 -12.52 21.95
C HIS A 360 -25.74 -11.16 21.38
N THR A 361 -24.85 -10.17 21.43
CA THR A 361 -25.14 -8.80 21.00
C THR A 361 -23.97 -8.18 20.24
N SER A 362 -24.19 -7.01 19.65
CA SER A 362 -23.16 -6.33 18.87
C SER A 362 -22.07 -5.72 19.77
N ARG A 363 -20.82 -5.65 19.28
CA ARG A 363 -19.71 -4.99 20.00
C ARG A 363 -20.04 -3.55 20.38
N SER A 364 -20.76 -2.83 19.52
CA SER A 364 -21.26 -1.48 19.79
C SER A 364 -22.25 -1.45 20.95
N SER A 365 -23.20 -2.41 21.00
CA SER A 365 -24.18 -2.50 22.09
C SER A 365 -23.50 -2.82 23.41
N VAL A 366 -22.54 -3.75 23.43
CA VAL A 366 -21.73 -4.03 24.62
C VAL A 366 -20.97 -2.78 25.05
N GLY A 367 -20.29 -2.10 24.13
CA GLY A 367 -19.48 -0.92 24.46
C GLY A 367 -20.29 0.26 24.99
N SER A 368 -21.49 0.49 24.45
CA SER A 368 -22.34 1.62 24.85
C SER A 368 -23.14 1.35 26.11
N PHE A 369 -23.68 0.13 26.25
CA PHE A 369 -24.63 -0.17 27.32
C PHE A 369 -24.02 -1.04 28.41
N VAL A 370 -23.28 -2.10 28.08
CA VAL A 370 -22.81 -3.08 29.08
C VAL A 370 -21.52 -2.63 29.75
N PHE A 371 -20.56 -2.16 28.95
CA PHE A 371 -19.21 -1.84 29.41
C PHE A 371 -19.17 -0.75 30.51
N PRO A 372 -19.97 0.33 30.46
CA PRO A 372 -20.02 1.31 31.54
C PRO A 372 -20.50 0.71 32.87
N TYR A 373 -21.52 -0.16 32.83
CA TYR A 373 -22.00 -0.84 34.04
C TYR A 373 -20.99 -1.85 34.57
N LEU A 374 -20.30 -2.58 33.68
CA LEU A 374 -19.23 -3.49 34.08
C LEU A 374 -18.12 -2.76 34.84
N ILE A 375 -17.66 -1.61 34.32
CA ILE A 375 -16.67 -0.78 35.01
C ILE A 375 -17.19 -0.29 36.36
N LYS A 376 -18.47 0.10 36.44
CA LYS A 376 -19.09 0.55 37.69
C LYS A 376 -19.15 -0.58 38.74
N LEU A 377 -19.55 -1.79 38.33
CA LEU A 377 -19.57 -2.98 39.19
C LEU A 377 -18.17 -3.32 39.72
N ILE A 378 -17.14 -3.27 38.87
CA ILE A 378 -15.76 -3.52 39.28
C ILE A 378 -15.30 -2.50 40.34
N ILE A 379 -15.70 -1.23 40.19
CA ILE A 379 -15.38 -0.18 41.17
C ILE A 379 -16.10 -0.44 42.51
N ASP A 380 -17.38 -0.78 42.47
CA ASP A 380 -18.21 -0.92 43.66
C ASP A 380 -17.84 -2.18 44.45
N GLU A 381 -17.59 -3.30 43.76
CA GLU A 381 -17.18 -4.59 44.35
C GLU A 381 -15.66 -4.67 44.65
N LYS A 382 -14.89 -3.62 44.33
CA LYS A 382 -13.43 -3.53 44.53
C LYS A 382 -12.66 -4.71 43.92
N VAL A 383 -13.10 -5.20 42.77
CA VAL A 383 -12.46 -6.31 42.05
C VAL A 383 -11.16 -5.83 41.41
N ASP A 384 -10.09 -6.62 41.53
CA ASP A 384 -8.83 -6.33 40.85
C ASP A 384 -9.01 -6.53 39.32
N PRO A 385 -8.81 -5.48 38.49
CA PRO A 385 -8.96 -5.59 37.05
C PRO A 385 -7.95 -6.54 36.39
N VAL A 386 -6.78 -6.77 36.99
CA VAL A 386 -5.76 -7.69 36.46
C VAL A 386 -6.17 -9.13 36.73
N GLU A 387 -6.65 -9.43 37.94
CA GLU A 387 -7.17 -10.75 38.31
C GLU A 387 -8.37 -11.14 37.44
N LEU A 388 -9.33 -10.23 37.28
CA LEU A 388 -10.49 -10.42 36.40
C LEU A 388 -10.07 -10.71 34.94
N ALA A 389 -9.03 -10.03 34.47
CA ALA A 389 -8.53 -10.18 33.10
C ALA A 389 -7.82 -11.52 32.88
N VAL A 390 -7.02 -11.97 33.84
CA VAL A 390 -6.34 -13.27 33.78
C VAL A 390 -7.37 -14.41 33.81
N ASP A 391 -8.38 -14.33 34.67
CA ASP A 391 -9.36 -15.41 34.85
C ASP A 391 -10.33 -15.55 33.68
N ASN A 392 -10.71 -14.45 33.03
CA ASN A 392 -11.77 -14.46 32.00
C ASN A 392 -11.27 -14.24 30.58
N PHE A 393 -10.12 -13.56 30.40
CA PHE A 393 -9.61 -13.15 29.09
C PHE A 393 -8.22 -13.74 28.78
N TYR A 394 -7.59 -14.44 29.76
CA TYR A 394 -6.25 -15.03 29.65
C TYR A 394 -5.18 -14.05 29.13
N ASP A 395 -5.35 -12.75 29.40
CA ASP A 395 -4.49 -11.69 28.88
C ASP A 395 -4.40 -10.51 29.86
N GLU A 396 -3.22 -10.31 30.44
CA GLU A 396 -2.95 -9.21 31.38
C GLU A 396 -3.14 -7.82 30.76
N SER A 397 -2.94 -7.66 29.44
CA SER A 397 -3.12 -6.38 28.75
C SER A 397 -4.58 -5.89 28.75
N VAL A 398 -5.52 -6.82 28.91
CA VAL A 398 -6.93 -6.52 29.12
C VAL A 398 -7.15 -5.89 30.50
N GLY A 399 -6.47 -6.39 31.52
CA GLY A 399 -6.55 -5.85 32.89
C GLY A 399 -6.02 -4.43 32.98
N GLU A 400 -4.90 -4.14 32.34
CA GLU A 400 -4.37 -2.77 32.23
C GLU A 400 -5.36 -1.82 31.53
N SER A 401 -6.07 -2.32 30.51
CA SER A 401 -7.06 -1.54 29.76
C SER A 401 -8.29 -1.23 30.61
N ILE A 402 -8.75 -2.18 31.43
CA ILE A 402 -9.85 -2.00 32.38
C ILE A 402 -9.43 -1.03 33.49
N ALA A 403 -8.20 -1.16 34.04
CA ALA A 403 -7.67 -0.25 35.05
C ALA A 403 -7.64 1.21 34.57
N LYS A 404 -7.21 1.45 33.32
CA LYS A 404 -7.24 2.78 32.69
C LYS A 404 -8.65 3.35 32.55
N GLU A 405 -9.67 2.51 32.35
CA GLU A 405 -11.06 2.93 32.28
C GLU A 405 -11.64 3.23 33.67
N ILE A 406 -11.26 2.45 34.69
CA ILE A 406 -11.60 2.71 36.10
C ILE A 406 -11.05 4.08 36.55
N GLU A 407 -9.78 4.37 36.25
CA GLU A 407 -9.19 5.67 36.58
C GLU A 407 -9.94 6.84 35.93
N LYS A 408 -10.37 6.69 34.67
CA LYS A 408 -11.16 7.72 33.98
C LYS A 408 -12.55 7.87 34.57
N ALA A 409 -13.19 6.77 34.99
CA ALA A 409 -14.49 6.79 35.63
C ALA A 409 -14.44 7.46 37.00
N LYS A 410 -13.33 7.32 37.75
CA LYS A 410 -13.11 8.02 39.04
C LYS A 410 -12.83 9.52 38.91
N ARG A 411 -12.41 9.99 37.73
CA ARG A 411 -12.11 11.42 37.44
C ARG A 411 -13.35 12.22 37.02
N LYS A 412 -14.46 11.55 36.71
CA LYS A 412 -15.77 12.15 36.44
C LYS A 412 -16.61 12.12 37.69
#